data_AF-A0A7W7CA84-F1
#
_entry.id   AF-A0A7W7CA84-F1
#
_cell.length_a   1.000
_cell.length_b   1.000
_cell.length_c   1.000
_cell.angle_alpha   90.00
_cell.angle_beta   90.00
_cell.angle_gamma   90.00
#
_symmetry.space_group_name_H-M   'P 1'
#
loop_
_entity.id
_entity.type
_entity.pdbx_description
1 polymer ?
#
loop_
_entity_poly.entity_id
_entity_poly.type
_entity_poly.pdbx_seq_one_letter_code
_entity_poly.pdbx_strand_id
1 'polypeptide(L)'
;MSSITGQPGKGPAEIARPQRCAHLTADPRGYPIIATVGQPLGKVDFGTLSEQRKLALATFDLCAVCAHPFGTELRWQVGFDGLLPDRFTEAPVHEICALYAAQVCPFVSSPHARLGDDWRKGLRRPELLTLTGFHRTKAVTGGRSGLQRDSVLLFEMAGPTESHQIRTAEQAWQLYAEALTTDTALAPVPAEQALIDVLCSPTAEENEDSGGVMAGAAWYCGAAFCPNVRKVQGMDRFIRPSSYDQIAARLVLRPTAAADLAESNDMATRAAMNWLLTRTELPEVLSAWRRRGRRQLLDSAMHESTDEQRKKTKRKQQATGRRRNRR
;
A
#
# COMPACT_ATOMS: atom_id res chain seq x y z
N MET A 1 -28.38 -21.51 12.20
CA MET A 1 -27.01 -22.00 11.95
C MET A 1 -27.05 -22.88 10.73
N SER A 2 -26.80 -22.30 9.55
CA SER A 2 -26.81 -23.05 8.29
C SER A 2 -25.51 -23.82 8.18
N SER A 3 -25.59 -25.15 8.04
CA SER A 3 -24.45 -26.04 7.82
C SER A 3 -23.73 -25.67 6.52
N ILE A 4 -22.46 -25.28 6.60
CA ILE A 4 -21.61 -25.00 5.45
C ILE A 4 -21.20 -26.35 4.82
N THR A 5 -22.02 -26.85 3.90
CA THR A 5 -21.73 -28.08 3.12
C THR A 5 -21.28 -27.69 1.71
N GLY A 6 -20.09 -27.12 1.58
CA GLY A 6 -19.48 -26.81 0.28
C GLY A 6 -18.38 -27.80 -0.04
N GLN A 7 -18.59 -28.68 -1.03
CA GLN A 7 -17.51 -29.50 -1.59
C GLN A 7 -16.46 -28.61 -2.31
N PRO A 8 -15.19 -29.05 -2.38
CA PRO A 8 -14.17 -28.38 -3.19
C PRO A 8 -14.50 -28.56 -4.68
N GLY A 9 -15.13 -27.54 -5.26
CA GLY A 9 -15.38 -27.45 -6.68
C GLY A 9 -16.66 -26.70 -6.99
N LYS A 10 -16.50 -25.45 -7.45
CA LYS A 10 -17.28 -24.75 -8.49
C LYS A 10 -17.10 -23.22 -8.34
N GLY A 11 -16.03 -22.70 -8.94
CA GLY A 11 -15.85 -21.25 -9.10
C GLY A 11 -15.82 -20.40 -7.82
N PRO A 12 -15.60 -19.09 -7.95
CA PRO A 12 -15.41 -18.17 -6.82
C PRO A 12 -16.71 -17.77 -6.14
N ALA A 13 -17.78 -17.69 -6.93
CA ALA A 13 -19.11 -17.29 -6.47
C ALA A 13 -19.73 -18.28 -5.48
N GLU A 14 -19.23 -19.52 -5.44
CA GLU A 14 -19.71 -20.55 -4.52
C GLU A 14 -18.86 -20.65 -3.24
N ILE A 15 -17.71 -19.97 -3.18
CA ILE A 15 -16.93 -19.86 -1.95
C ILE A 15 -17.48 -18.70 -1.13
N ALA A 16 -17.98 -19.01 0.08
CA ALA A 16 -18.47 -18.01 1.01
C ALA A 16 -17.42 -16.91 1.20
N ARG A 17 -17.80 -15.66 0.92
CA ARG A 17 -16.93 -14.49 1.03
C ARG A 17 -16.78 -14.08 2.51
N PRO A 18 -15.57 -13.67 2.97
CA PRO A 18 -15.42 -13.13 4.32
C PRO A 18 -16.29 -11.90 4.54
N GLN A 19 -16.86 -11.74 5.73
CA GLN A 19 -17.61 -10.56 6.18
C GLN A 19 -16.79 -9.28 6.00
N ARG A 20 -15.49 -9.34 6.22
CA ARG A 20 -14.57 -8.21 5.99
C ARG A 20 -14.51 -7.75 4.54
N CYS A 21 -14.80 -8.65 3.61
CA CYS A 21 -14.87 -8.29 2.21
C CYS A 21 -16.25 -7.74 1.85
N ALA A 22 -17.30 -7.82 2.68
CA ALA A 22 -18.72 -7.55 2.35
C ALA A 22 -19.03 -6.15 1.76
N HIS A 23 -18.16 -5.17 1.94
CA HIS A 23 -18.30 -3.85 1.31
C HIS A 23 -17.74 -3.78 -0.13
N LEU A 24 -16.87 -4.72 -0.55
CA LEU A 24 -16.25 -4.71 -1.87
C LEU A 24 -17.25 -5.00 -2.99
N THR A 25 -17.17 -4.24 -4.07
CA THR A 25 -17.84 -4.55 -5.34
C THR A 25 -17.32 -5.88 -5.89
N ALA A 26 -18.22 -6.70 -6.43
CA ALA A 26 -17.84 -7.92 -7.14
C ALA A 26 -17.82 -7.70 -8.65
N ASP A 27 -16.93 -8.39 -9.35
CA ASP A 27 -16.94 -8.44 -10.81
C ASP A 27 -18.08 -9.34 -11.34
N PRO A 28 -18.33 -9.37 -12.67
CA PRO A 28 -19.38 -10.20 -13.25
C PRO A 28 -19.25 -11.71 -13.00
N ARG A 29 -18.07 -12.19 -12.57
CA ARG A 29 -17.81 -13.60 -12.22
C ARG A 29 -18.06 -13.87 -10.72
N GLY A 30 -18.34 -12.84 -9.94
CA GLY A 30 -18.54 -12.91 -8.49
C GLY A 30 -17.27 -12.72 -7.66
N TYR A 31 -16.12 -12.40 -8.27
CA TYR A 31 -14.90 -12.11 -7.50
C TYR A 31 -14.99 -10.73 -6.84
N PRO A 32 -14.72 -10.60 -5.53
CA PRO A 32 -14.53 -9.27 -4.96
C PRO A 32 -13.33 -8.59 -5.63
N ILE A 33 -13.51 -7.33 -6.01
CA ILE A 33 -12.44 -6.50 -6.54
C ILE A 33 -11.60 -6.04 -5.34
N ILE A 34 -10.45 -6.69 -5.16
CA ILE A 34 -9.60 -6.48 -3.99
C ILE A 34 -8.91 -5.11 -4.02
N ALA A 35 -8.53 -4.61 -2.83
CA ALA A 35 -8.02 -3.25 -2.65
C ALA A 35 -6.75 -2.91 -3.45
N THR A 36 -5.96 -3.91 -3.85
CA THR A 36 -4.75 -3.75 -4.67
C THR A 36 -4.97 -3.78 -6.18
N VAL A 37 -6.12 -4.28 -6.64
CA VAL A 37 -6.45 -4.36 -8.07
C VAL A 37 -6.77 -2.98 -8.61
N GLY A 38 -6.18 -2.64 -9.76
CA GLY A 38 -6.47 -1.39 -10.45
C GLY A 38 -7.92 -1.34 -10.96
N GLN A 39 -8.55 -0.17 -10.83
CA GLN A 39 -9.91 0.11 -11.25
C GLN A 39 -9.98 1.41 -12.04
N PRO A 40 -9.29 1.54 -13.20
CA PRO A 40 -9.52 2.65 -14.10
C PRO A 40 -10.99 2.71 -14.55
N LEU A 41 -11.44 3.87 -15.01
CA LEU A 41 -12.85 4.10 -15.35
C LEU A 41 -13.41 3.01 -16.28
N GLY A 42 -14.45 2.32 -15.81
CA GLY A 42 -15.15 1.28 -16.57
C GLY A 42 -14.38 -0.02 -16.81
N LYS A 43 -13.17 -0.19 -16.23
CA LYS A 43 -12.36 -1.40 -16.42
C LYS A 43 -11.66 -1.81 -15.12
N VAL A 44 -11.85 -3.06 -14.73
CA VAL A 44 -11.07 -3.67 -13.64
C VAL A 44 -9.85 -4.37 -14.25
N ASP A 45 -8.65 -4.05 -13.77
CA ASP A 45 -7.40 -4.67 -14.21
C ASP A 45 -6.93 -5.76 -13.23
N PHE A 46 -7.40 -6.98 -13.44
CA PHE A 46 -6.93 -8.15 -12.68
C PHE A 46 -5.54 -8.65 -13.10
N GLY A 47 -4.95 -8.10 -14.17
CA GLY A 47 -3.66 -8.54 -14.71
C GLY A 47 -2.47 -8.04 -13.90
N THR A 48 -2.63 -6.91 -13.21
CA THR A 48 -1.57 -6.28 -12.44
C THR A 48 -2.08 -5.69 -11.12
N LEU A 49 -1.18 -5.59 -10.13
CA LEU A 49 -1.48 -4.95 -8.85
C LEU A 49 -0.94 -3.53 -8.87
N SER A 50 -1.76 -2.58 -8.45
CA SER A 50 -1.46 -1.15 -8.53
C SER A 50 -0.47 -0.73 -7.44
N GLU A 51 0.71 -0.24 -7.85
CA GLU A 51 1.68 0.34 -6.92
C GLU A 51 1.15 1.58 -6.20
N GLN A 52 0.28 2.35 -6.85
CA GLN A 52 -0.40 3.50 -6.23
C GLN A 52 -1.30 3.04 -5.07
N ARG A 53 -2.10 2.01 -5.29
CA ARG A 53 -2.92 1.39 -4.23
C ARG A 53 -2.05 0.82 -3.13
N LYS A 54 -0.98 0.10 -3.45
CA LYS A 54 -0.03 -0.43 -2.46
C LYS A 54 0.62 0.69 -1.63
N LEU A 55 0.89 1.86 -2.21
CA LEU A 55 1.41 3.01 -1.47
C LEU A 55 0.39 3.51 -0.44
N ALA A 56 -0.88 3.62 -0.82
CA ALA A 56 -1.95 4.01 0.10
C ALA A 56 -2.12 2.96 1.22
N LEU A 57 -2.20 1.67 0.86
CA LEU A 57 -2.31 0.57 1.82
C LEU A 57 -1.15 0.55 2.83
N ALA A 58 0.09 0.76 2.37
CA ALA A 58 1.27 0.87 3.22
C ALA A 58 1.24 2.10 4.14
N THR A 59 0.71 3.21 3.64
CA THR A 59 0.63 4.48 4.38
C THR A 59 -0.33 4.37 5.56
N PHE A 60 -1.47 3.72 5.34
CA PHE A 60 -2.56 3.63 6.31
C PHE A 60 -2.62 2.28 7.05
N ASP A 61 -1.67 1.37 6.78
CA ASP A 61 -1.57 0.01 7.35
C ASP A 61 -2.87 -0.80 7.20
N LEU A 62 -3.25 -0.95 5.93
CA LEU A 62 -4.50 -1.58 5.50
C LEU A 62 -4.23 -2.90 4.77
N CYS A 63 -5.19 -3.81 4.87
CA CYS A 63 -5.17 -5.11 4.18
C CYS A 63 -5.27 -4.95 2.65
N ALA A 64 -4.40 -5.66 1.94
CA ALA A 64 -4.34 -5.63 0.47
C ALA A 64 -5.55 -6.26 -0.24
N VAL A 65 -6.39 -6.98 0.50
CA VAL A 65 -7.62 -7.59 -0.01
C VAL A 65 -8.83 -6.73 0.33
N CYS A 66 -9.09 -6.52 1.62
CA CYS A 66 -10.32 -5.88 2.09
C CYS A 66 -10.18 -4.41 2.48
N ALA A 67 -9.02 -3.78 2.33
CA ALA A 67 -8.74 -2.39 2.73
C ALA A 67 -8.99 -2.03 4.21
N HIS A 68 -9.51 -2.94 5.04
CA HIS A 68 -9.65 -2.67 6.46
C HIS A 68 -8.29 -2.57 7.16
N PRO A 69 -8.19 -1.77 8.24
CA PRO A 69 -6.96 -1.66 9.01
C PRO A 69 -6.60 -2.98 9.70
N PHE A 70 -5.31 -3.22 9.88
CA PHE A 70 -4.83 -4.39 10.62
C PHE A 70 -5.10 -4.31 12.13
N GLY A 71 -5.02 -3.11 12.71
CA GLY A 71 -5.01 -2.97 14.16
C GLY A 71 -3.90 -3.83 14.77
N THR A 72 -4.28 -4.71 15.70
CA THR A 72 -3.38 -5.65 16.39
C THR A 72 -3.22 -6.99 15.68
N GLU A 73 -3.96 -7.26 14.60
CA GLU A 73 -3.88 -8.53 13.86
C GLU A 73 -2.52 -8.69 13.16
N LEU A 74 -2.14 -9.94 12.87
CA LEU A 74 -0.95 -10.23 12.08
C LEU A 74 -1.13 -9.80 10.61
N ARG A 75 -0.01 -9.43 9.99
CA ARG A 75 0.10 -9.09 8.58
C ARG A 75 0.58 -10.30 7.81
N TRP A 76 -0.35 -11.01 7.19
CA TRP A 76 -0.06 -12.26 6.51
C TRP A 76 0.50 -12.02 5.12
N GLN A 77 1.49 -12.82 4.76
CA GLN A 77 2.08 -12.85 3.43
C GLN A 77 1.97 -14.23 2.81
N VAL A 78 1.87 -14.24 1.49
CA VAL A 78 1.79 -15.44 0.66
C VAL A 78 3.16 -15.72 0.06
N GLY A 79 3.61 -16.97 0.10
CA GLY A 79 4.67 -17.41 -0.79
C GLY A 79 4.72 -18.92 -0.96
N PHE A 80 5.81 -19.38 -1.58
CA PHE A 80 5.92 -20.72 -2.15
C PHE A 80 7.29 -21.32 -1.77
N ASP A 81 7.37 -22.65 -1.70
CA ASP A 81 8.60 -23.41 -1.36
C ASP A 81 9.11 -23.28 0.10
N GLY A 82 8.24 -22.90 1.04
CA GLY A 82 8.46 -23.05 2.48
C GLY A 82 9.29 -21.94 3.15
N LEU A 83 10.42 -21.54 2.57
CA LEU A 83 11.23 -20.43 3.10
C LEU A 83 10.73 -19.11 2.52
N LEU A 84 9.97 -18.36 3.33
CA LEU A 84 9.59 -17.01 2.95
C LEU A 84 10.74 -16.03 3.20
N PRO A 85 11.02 -15.13 2.24
CA PRO A 85 11.90 -13.99 2.50
C PRO A 85 11.25 -13.07 3.56
N ASP A 86 12.04 -12.17 4.13
CA ASP A 86 11.51 -11.07 4.95
C ASP A 86 10.99 -9.91 4.09
N ARG A 87 11.16 -9.97 2.77
CA ARG A 87 10.81 -8.92 1.81
C ARG A 87 9.90 -9.43 0.69
N PHE A 88 8.78 -8.74 0.50
CA PHE A 88 7.70 -9.13 -0.41
C PHE A 88 7.38 -8.01 -1.40
N THR A 89 6.89 -8.38 -2.59
CA THR A 89 6.38 -7.42 -3.57
C THR A 89 4.92 -7.05 -3.33
N GLU A 90 4.21 -7.87 -2.55
CA GLU A 90 2.80 -7.69 -2.22
C GLU A 90 2.61 -7.04 -0.85
N ALA A 91 1.58 -6.21 -0.77
CA ALA A 91 1.12 -5.67 0.49
C ALA A 91 0.50 -6.81 1.33
N PRO A 92 0.66 -6.78 2.66
CA PRO A 92 0.13 -7.85 3.51
C PRO A 92 -1.40 -7.88 3.53
N VAL A 93 -1.94 -8.99 4.00
CA VAL A 93 -3.39 -9.22 4.14
C VAL A 93 -3.73 -9.74 5.53
N HIS A 94 -5.01 -9.68 5.93
CA HIS A 94 -5.49 -10.44 7.10
C HIS A 94 -5.42 -11.94 6.82
N GLU A 95 -5.35 -12.76 7.86
CA GLU A 95 -5.29 -14.22 7.75
C GLU A 95 -6.41 -14.78 6.88
N ILE A 96 -7.65 -14.44 7.22
CA ILE A 96 -8.83 -14.91 6.49
C ILE A 96 -8.84 -14.45 5.04
N CYS A 97 -8.28 -13.27 4.75
CA CYS A 97 -8.14 -12.79 3.39
C CYS A 97 -7.09 -13.58 2.60
N ALA A 98 -5.99 -14.00 3.24
CA ALA A 98 -4.99 -14.90 2.65
C ALA A 98 -5.59 -16.29 2.36
N LEU A 99 -6.32 -16.85 3.34
CA LEU A 99 -6.98 -18.14 3.22
C LEU A 99 -8.07 -18.12 2.14
N TYR A 100 -8.86 -17.05 2.07
CA TYR A 100 -9.83 -16.85 0.99
C TYR A 100 -9.13 -16.78 -0.37
N ALA A 101 -8.03 -16.03 -0.50
CA ALA A 101 -7.25 -15.99 -1.72
C ALA A 101 -6.72 -17.38 -2.12
N ALA A 102 -6.34 -18.22 -1.14
CA ALA A 102 -5.96 -19.61 -1.36
C ALA A 102 -7.11 -20.51 -1.84
N GLN A 103 -8.37 -20.08 -1.70
CA GLN A 103 -9.53 -20.75 -2.31
C GLN A 103 -9.78 -20.26 -3.73
N VAL A 104 -9.79 -18.94 -3.94
CA VAL A 104 -10.40 -18.35 -5.14
C VAL A 104 -9.40 -17.87 -6.19
N CYS A 105 -8.20 -17.45 -5.79
CA CYS A 105 -7.23 -16.89 -6.73
C CYS A 105 -6.63 -18.02 -7.58
N PRO A 106 -6.79 -18.02 -8.92
CA PRO A 106 -6.29 -19.11 -9.76
C PRO A 106 -4.79 -19.40 -9.60
N PHE A 107 -4.00 -18.39 -9.24
CA PHE A 107 -2.56 -18.55 -8.99
C PHE A 107 -2.24 -19.12 -7.58
N VAL A 108 -3.06 -18.80 -6.57
CA VAL A 108 -2.83 -19.24 -5.18
C VAL A 108 -3.57 -20.55 -4.86
N SER A 109 -4.68 -20.85 -5.51
CA SER A 109 -5.47 -22.06 -5.23
C SER A 109 -5.04 -23.28 -6.03
N SER A 110 -4.39 -23.10 -7.20
CA SER A 110 -4.02 -24.21 -8.08
C SER A 110 -2.52 -24.52 -7.99
N PRO A 111 -2.14 -25.71 -7.47
CA PRO A 111 -0.77 -26.21 -7.61
C PRO A 111 -0.37 -26.25 -9.09
N HIS A 112 0.86 -25.86 -9.38
CA HIS A 112 1.39 -25.82 -10.76
C HIS A 112 0.68 -24.86 -11.71
N ALA A 113 -0.08 -23.89 -11.19
CA ALA A 113 -0.57 -22.76 -11.96
C ALA A 113 0.58 -22.17 -12.79
N ARG A 114 0.33 -21.98 -14.08
CA ARG A 114 1.31 -21.38 -14.99
C ARG A 114 1.20 -19.88 -14.92
N LEU A 115 2.35 -19.21 -14.77
CA LEU A 115 2.42 -17.77 -14.92
C LEU A 115 2.24 -17.40 -16.39
N GLY A 116 1.36 -16.43 -16.63
CA GLY A 116 0.92 -16.03 -17.98
C GLY A 116 1.63 -14.82 -18.56
N ASP A 117 2.42 -14.09 -17.77
CA ASP A 117 3.18 -12.95 -18.28
C ASP A 117 4.36 -13.40 -19.16
N ASP A 118 4.77 -12.50 -20.06
CA ASP A 118 5.78 -12.79 -21.08
C ASP A 118 7.14 -13.24 -20.50
N TRP A 119 7.45 -12.84 -19.26
CA TRP A 119 8.73 -13.11 -18.61
C TRP A 119 8.76 -14.46 -17.88
N ARG A 120 7.61 -14.90 -17.39
CA ARG A 120 7.46 -16.10 -16.56
C ARG A 120 6.64 -17.18 -17.28
N LYS A 121 6.36 -16.98 -18.56
CA LYS A 121 5.55 -17.89 -19.38
C LYS A 121 6.06 -19.32 -19.27
N GLY A 122 5.21 -20.19 -18.74
CA GLY A 122 5.49 -21.61 -18.59
C GLY A 122 6.20 -22.00 -17.29
N LEU A 123 6.65 -21.04 -16.47
CA LEU A 123 7.03 -21.32 -15.09
C LEU A 123 5.81 -21.82 -14.33
N ARG A 124 5.99 -22.94 -13.64
CA ARG A 124 4.97 -23.54 -12.79
C ARG A 124 5.21 -23.10 -11.37
N ARG A 125 4.14 -22.68 -10.72
CA ARG A 125 4.16 -22.50 -9.27
C ARG A 125 4.55 -23.82 -8.59
N PRO A 126 5.36 -23.76 -7.54
CA PRO A 126 5.54 -24.92 -6.67
C PRO A 126 4.24 -25.37 -6.01
N GLU A 127 4.23 -26.62 -5.53
CA GLU A 127 3.05 -27.22 -4.91
C GLU A 127 2.76 -26.57 -3.56
N LEU A 128 3.78 -26.46 -2.69
CA LEU A 128 3.66 -25.94 -1.33
C LEU A 128 3.37 -24.43 -1.34
N LEU A 129 2.20 -24.08 -0.83
CA LEU A 129 1.81 -22.73 -0.45
C LEU A 129 2.14 -22.52 1.04
N THR A 130 2.77 -21.39 1.36
CA THR A 130 3.03 -20.97 2.73
C THR A 130 2.39 -19.62 2.97
N LEU A 131 1.52 -19.55 3.97
CA LEU A 131 1.02 -18.30 4.51
C LEU A 131 1.74 -18.04 5.83
N THR A 132 2.31 -16.87 6.03
CA THR A 132 3.00 -16.54 7.29
C THR A 132 2.51 -15.21 7.83
N GLY A 133 2.11 -15.22 9.10
CA GLY A 133 1.71 -14.03 9.84
C GLY A 133 2.91 -13.34 10.45
N PHE A 134 3.01 -12.04 10.24
CA PHE A 134 4.04 -11.18 10.82
C PHE A 134 3.42 -10.16 11.76
N HIS A 135 4.09 -9.83 12.86
CA HIS A 135 3.60 -8.81 13.79
C HIS A 135 3.45 -7.44 13.13
N ARG A 136 4.35 -7.07 12.21
CA ARG A 136 4.33 -5.74 11.59
C ARG A 136 5.03 -5.68 10.24
N THR A 137 4.65 -4.66 9.46
CA THR A 137 5.42 -4.19 8.31
C THR A 137 6.52 -3.26 8.83
N LYS A 138 7.78 -3.72 8.83
CA LYS A 138 8.93 -2.99 9.35
C LYS A 138 9.31 -1.80 8.46
N ALA A 139 9.30 -2.01 7.15
CA ALA A 139 9.66 -0.97 6.19
C ALA A 139 8.99 -1.21 4.84
N VAL A 140 8.78 -0.12 4.11
CA VAL A 140 8.37 -0.17 2.71
C VAL A 140 9.29 0.76 1.91
N THR A 141 9.82 0.26 0.80
CA THR A 141 10.77 0.96 -0.07
C THR A 141 10.51 0.65 -1.55
N GLY A 142 10.85 1.58 -2.44
CA GLY A 142 10.92 1.30 -3.87
C GLY A 142 12.18 0.51 -4.23
N GLY A 143 12.03 -0.52 -5.05
CA GLY A 143 13.16 -1.32 -5.53
C GLY A 143 12.80 -2.26 -6.67
N ARG A 144 13.81 -2.86 -7.29
CA ARG A 144 13.58 -3.88 -8.33
C ARG A 144 13.13 -5.18 -7.66
N SER A 145 12.01 -5.74 -8.14
CA SER A 145 11.55 -7.06 -7.68
C SER A 145 12.30 -8.22 -8.31
N GLY A 146 12.92 -8.00 -9.48
CA GLY A 146 13.42 -9.08 -10.33
C GLY A 146 12.32 -9.84 -11.08
N LEU A 147 11.04 -9.57 -10.78
CA LEU A 147 9.87 -10.16 -11.44
C LEU A 147 9.27 -9.21 -12.49
N GLN A 148 9.45 -7.91 -12.32
CA GLN A 148 8.97 -6.86 -13.21
C GLN A 148 10.15 -6.00 -13.67
N ARG A 149 10.03 -5.37 -14.85
CA ARG A 149 11.07 -4.51 -15.42
C ARG A 149 11.30 -3.25 -14.57
N ASP A 150 10.21 -2.68 -14.08
CA ASP A 150 10.22 -1.44 -13.33
C ASP A 150 10.34 -1.67 -11.82
N SER A 151 10.63 -0.61 -11.07
CA SER A 151 10.67 -0.73 -9.61
C SER A 151 9.25 -0.83 -9.06
N VAL A 152 9.09 -1.62 -8.01
CA VAL A 152 7.85 -1.82 -7.27
C VAL A 152 8.07 -1.44 -5.81
N LEU A 153 6.99 -1.35 -5.04
CA LEU A 153 7.08 -1.32 -3.58
C LEU A 153 7.46 -2.70 -3.04
N LEU A 154 8.43 -2.69 -2.14
CA LEU A 154 8.93 -3.85 -1.43
C LEU A 154 8.60 -3.69 0.06
N PHE A 155 7.86 -4.65 0.59
CA PHE A 155 7.38 -4.72 1.96
C PHE A 155 8.32 -5.61 2.77
N GLU A 156 9.05 -5.02 3.70
CA GLU A 156 9.88 -5.74 4.66
C GLU A 156 9.07 -6.02 5.92
N MET A 157 8.88 -7.30 6.24
CA MET A 157 8.08 -7.77 7.36
C MET A 157 8.97 -8.13 8.55
N ALA A 158 8.44 -8.06 9.77
CA ALA A 158 9.19 -8.42 10.97
C ALA A 158 8.34 -9.20 11.98
N GLY A 159 9.03 -10.07 12.72
CA GLY A 159 8.43 -10.92 13.74
C GLY A 159 7.48 -11.95 13.13
N PRO A 160 8.00 -12.94 12.37
CA PRO A 160 7.18 -14.08 11.95
C PRO A 160 6.71 -14.83 13.20
N THR A 161 5.40 -15.09 13.27
CA THR A 161 4.77 -15.67 14.47
C THR A 161 4.12 -17.01 14.17
N GLU A 162 3.34 -17.04 13.08
CA GLU A 162 2.48 -18.17 12.73
C GLU A 162 2.61 -18.49 11.25
N SER A 163 2.39 -19.75 10.86
CA SER A 163 2.43 -20.15 9.47
C SER A 163 1.49 -21.31 9.15
N HIS A 164 0.82 -21.21 8.00
CA HIS A 164 0.07 -22.29 7.37
C HIS A 164 0.84 -22.88 6.21
N GLN A 165 0.99 -24.20 6.19
CA GLN A 165 1.56 -24.94 5.07
C GLN A 165 0.45 -25.70 4.35
N ILE A 166 0.19 -25.33 3.10
CA ILE A 166 -0.95 -25.79 2.32
C ILE A 166 -0.44 -26.49 1.08
N ARG A 167 -0.74 -27.79 0.94
CA ARG A 167 -0.36 -28.61 -0.22
C ARG A 167 -1.55 -28.99 -1.08
N THR A 168 -2.73 -29.11 -0.48
CA THR A 168 -3.95 -29.55 -1.17
C THR A 168 -5.06 -28.52 -1.06
N ALA A 169 -5.99 -28.54 -2.01
CA ALA A 169 -7.20 -27.71 -1.96
C ALA A 169 -8.06 -28.00 -0.72
N GLU A 170 -8.09 -29.26 -0.27
CA GLU A 170 -8.83 -29.66 0.94
C GLU A 170 -8.23 -29.06 2.21
N GLN A 171 -6.90 -29.04 2.36
CA GLN A 171 -6.24 -28.36 3.47
C GLN A 171 -6.55 -26.86 3.46
N ALA A 172 -6.50 -26.23 2.28
CA ALA A 172 -6.83 -24.84 2.13
C ALA A 172 -8.27 -24.56 2.58
N TRP A 173 -9.21 -25.41 2.16
CA TRP A 173 -10.62 -25.30 2.50
C TRP A 173 -10.87 -25.49 4.01
N GLN A 174 -10.24 -26.48 4.64
CA GLN A 174 -10.38 -26.72 6.08
C GLN A 174 -9.93 -25.52 6.91
N LEU A 175 -8.74 -24.98 6.62
CA LEU A 175 -8.22 -23.78 7.28
C LEU A 175 -9.15 -22.57 7.06
N TYR A 176 -9.65 -22.40 5.83
CA TYR A 176 -10.56 -21.31 5.52
C TYR A 176 -11.92 -21.46 6.22
N ALA A 177 -12.47 -22.66 6.28
CA ALA A 177 -13.71 -22.96 6.97
C ALA A 177 -13.59 -22.70 8.48
N GLU A 178 -12.45 -23.05 9.08
CA GLU A 178 -12.14 -22.73 10.47
C GLU A 178 -12.09 -21.21 10.70
N ALA A 179 -11.34 -20.48 9.87
CA ALA A 179 -11.25 -19.02 9.95
C ALA A 179 -12.61 -18.32 9.76
N LEU A 180 -13.49 -18.87 8.92
CA LEU A 180 -14.85 -18.34 8.72
C LEU A 180 -15.72 -18.42 9.99
N THR A 181 -15.45 -19.36 10.90
CA THR A 181 -16.24 -19.48 12.14
C THR A 181 -16.02 -18.32 13.11
N THR A 182 -14.86 -17.66 13.03
CA THR A 182 -14.48 -16.51 13.85
C THR A 182 -14.51 -15.20 13.07
N ASP A 183 -14.85 -15.24 11.78
CA ASP A 183 -14.94 -14.06 10.95
C ASP A 183 -16.08 -13.15 11.39
N THR A 184 -15.72 -11.91 11.65
CA THR A 184 -16.64 -10.88 12.12
C THR A 184 -16.46 -9.64 11.27
N ALA A 185 -17.59 -8.96 11.01
CA ALA A 185 -17.54 -7.68 10.35
C ALA A 185 -16.74 -6.70 11.21
N LEU A 186 -15.73 -6.07 10.62
CA LEU A 186 -15.01 -5.00 11.28
C LEU A 186 -15.87 -3.74 11.30
N ALA A 187 -15.84 -3.02 12.41
CA ALA A 187 -16.43 -1.70 12.56
C ALA A 187 -15.31 -0.65 12.62
N PRO A 188 -14.73 -0.24 11.47
CA PRO A 188 -13.70 0.79 11.44
C PRO A 188 -14.26 2.11 11.99
N VAL A 189 -13.40 2.93 12.60
CA VAL A 189 -13.83 4.26 13.05
C VAL A 189 -14.17 5.15 11.83
N PRO A 190 -14.96 6.23 11.98
CA PRO A 190 -15.43 7.01 10.82
C PRO A 190 -14.32 7.47 9.86
N ALA A 191 -13.15 7.85 10.39
CA ALA A 191 -12.02 8.26 9.56
C ALA A 191 -11.37 7.10 8.78
N GLU A 192 -11.40 5.88 9.31
CA GLU A 192 -10.97 4.67 8.58
C GLU A 192 -12.02 4.26 7.54
N GLN A 193 -13.30 4.33 7.89
CA GLN A 193 -14.37 4.03 6.93
C GLN A 193 -14.29 4.96 5.72
N ALA A 194 -14.05 6.25 5.93
CA ALA A 194 -13.87 7.20 4.83
C ALA A 194 -12.68 6.83 3.91
N LEU A 195 -11.57 6.32 4.46
CA LEU A 195 -10.45 5.83 3.65
C LEU A 195 -10.84 4.60 2.83
N ILE A 196 -11.55 3.65 3.44
CA ILE A 196 -12.02 2.42 2.79
C ILE A 196 -12.99 2.77 1.65
N ASP A 197 -13.94 3.66 1.91
CA ASP A 197 -14.94 4.07 0.94
C ASP A 197 -14.28 4.70 -0.29
N VAL A 198 -13.33 5.62 -0.09
CA VAL A 198 -12.62 6.25 -1.22
C VAL A 198 -11.72 5.22 -1.94
N LEU A 199 -10.99 4.38 -1.21
CA LEU A 199 -10.07 3.42 -1.84
C LEU A 199 -10.80 2.30 -2.61
N CYS A 200 -11.97 1.88 -2.15
CA CYS A 200 -12.70 0.74 -2.70
C CYS A 200 -13.85 1.14 -3.64
N SER A 201 -14.31 2.40 -3.62
CA SER A 201 -15.35 2.88 -4.52
C SER A 201 -14.73 3.59 -5.73
N PRO A 202 -15.11 3.24 -6.97
CA PRO A 202 -14.70 4.01 -8.15
C PRO A 202 -15.18 5.46 -8.04
N THR A 203 -14.30 6.43 -8.28
CA THR A 203 -14.65 7.84 -8.34
C THR A 203 -15.15 8.17 -9.74
N ALA A 204 -16.45 8.45 -9.90
CA ALA A 204 -17.03 8.84 -11.19
C ALA A 204 -16.53 10.21 -11.68
N GLU A 205 -16.14 11.09 -10.76
CA GLU A 205 -15.80 12.49 -11.06
C GLU A 205 -14.40 12.68 -11.66
N GLU A 206 -13.46 11.76 -11.41
CA GLU A 206 -12.04 12.02 -11.67
C GLU A 206 -11.48 11.32 -12.91
N ASN A 207 -12.26 10.51 -13.63
CA ASN A 207 -11.77 9.66 -14.73
C ASN A 207 -10.52 8.83 -14.36
N GLU A 208 -10.31 8.59 -13.07
CA GLU A 208 -9.08 8.06 -12.51
C GLU A 208 -9.36 6.82 -11.64
N ASP A 209 -8.34 5.98 -11.49
CA ASP A 209 -8.34 4.92 -10.49
C ASP A 209 -8.36 5.54 -9.09
N SER A 210 -9.33 5.17 -8.25
CA SER A 210 -9.46 5.70 -6.88
C SER A 210 -8.22 5.48 -6.00
N GLY A 211 -7.44 4.45 -6.30
CA GLY A 211 -6.14 4.18 -5.74
C GLY A 211 -5.05 5.17 -6.15
N GLY A 212 -5.12 5.71 -7.36
CA GLY A 212 -4.26 6.81 -7.80
C GLY A 212 -4.54 8.08 -6.99
N VAL A 213 -5.81 8.44 -6.85
CA VAL A 213 -6.27 9.59 -6.05
C VAL A 213 -5.82 9.43 -4.59
N MET A 214 -6.07 8.26 -4.00
CA MET A 214 -5.62 7.95 -2.64
C MET A 214 -4.10 7.91 -2.50
N ALA A 215 -3.34 7.53 -3.52
CA ALA A 215 -1.88 7.61 -3.48
C ALA A 215 -1.39 9.06 -3.40
N GLY A 216 -2.11 10.02 -4.02
CA GLY A 216 -1.85 11.45 -3.87
C GLY A 216 -2.07 11.94 -2.43
N ALA A 217 -3.18 11.55 -1.82
CA ALA A 217 -3.47 11.86 -0.43
C ALA A 217 -2.46 11.19 0.54
N ALA A 218 -2.05 9.95 0.26
CA ALA A 218 -0.98 9.25 0.97
C ALA A 218 0.38 9.96 0.83
N TRP A 219 0.66 10.53 -0.36
CA TRP A 219 1.84 11.35 -0.61
C TRP A 219 1.91 12.53 0.37
N TYR A 220 0.80 13.26 0.53
CA TYR A 220 0.67 14.36 1.48
C TYR A 220 0.93 13.92 2.93
N CYS A 221 0.40 12.76 3.33
CA CYS A 221 0.61 12.21 4.68
C CYS A 221 2.08 11.87 4.99
N GLY A 222 2.93 11.69 3.97
CA GLY A 222 4.36 11.47 4.15
C GLY A 222 4.94 10.37 3.25
N ALA A 223 4.13 9.71 2.42
CA ALA A 223 4.61 8.69 1.50
C ALA A 223 5.61 9.24 0.46
N ALA A 224 5.62 10.56 0.23
CA ALA A 224 6.65 11.29 -0.53
C ALA A 224 8.09 10.99 -0.09
N PHE A 225 8.25 10.64 1.20
CA PHE A 225 9.54 10.37 1.84
C PHE A 225 9.85 8.88 1.96
N CYS A 226 9.03 8.02 1.36
CA CYS A 226 9.34 6.61 1.19
C CYS A 226 10.64 6.45 0.37
N PRO A 227 11.64 5.68 0.86
CA PRO A 227 12.90 5.50 0.13
C PRO A 227 12.66 4.97 -1.28
N ASN A 228 13.22 5.64 -2.29
CA ASN A 228 13.10 5.28 -3.71
C ASN A 228 11.68 5.24 -4.29
N VAL A 229 10.65 5.79 -3.62
CA VAL A 229 9.27 5.79 -4.15
C VAL A 229 9.16 6.45 -5.52
N ARG A 230 10.01 7.45 -5.78
CA ARG A 230 10.10 8.15 -7.08
C ARG A 230 10.56 7.28 -8.24
N LYS A 231 11.07 6.08 -7.98
CA LYS A 231 11.50 5.11 -9.01
C LYS A 231 10.45 4.02 -9.25
N VAL A 232 9.40 3.99 -8.43
CA VAL A 232 8.33 3.00 -8.52
C VAL A 232 7.41 3.33 -9.69
N GLN A 233 7.03 2.31 -10.46
CA GLN A 233 6.13 2.47 -11.60
C GLN A 233 4.82 3.16 -11.20
N GLY A 234 4.33 4.04 -12.07
CA GLY A 234 3.11 4.80 -11.83
C GLY A 234 3.22 5.98 -10.86
N MET A 235 4.40 6.27 -10.29
CA MET A 235 4.58 7.39 -9.34
C MET A 235 4.93 8.73 -10.00
N ASP A 236 5.21 8.76 -11.30
CA ASP A 236 5.74 9.94 -12.01
C ASP A 236 4.87 11.20 -11.84
N ARG A 237 3.55 11.02 -11.81
CA ARG A 237 2.58 12.11 -11.62
C ARG A 237 2.73 12.86 -10.30
N PHE A 238 3.21 12.21 -9.23
CA PHE A 238 3.41 12.84 -7.93
C PHE A 238 4.76 13.55 -7.83
N ILE A 239 5.69 13.22 -8.73
CA ILE A 239 7.00 13.86 -8.84
C ILE A 239 6.87 15.21 -9.56
N ARG A 240 5.94 15.30 -10.50
CA ARG A 240 5.71 16.49 -11.35
C ARG A 240 4.18 16.64 -11.51
N PRO A 241 3.52 17.47 -10.70
CA PRO A 241 3.95 18.79 -10.25
C PRO A 241 4.60 18.85 -8.85
N SER A 242 5.39 19.91 -8.60
CA SER A 242 6.06 20.14 -7.31
C SER A 242 5.10 20.42 -6.14
N SER A 243 3.82 20.65 -6.40
CA SER A 243 2.82 20.93 -5.35
C SER A 243 2.66 19.76 -4.39
N TYR A 244 2.75 18.51 -4.87
CA TYR A 244 2.65 17.33 -4.01
C TYR A 244 3.75 17.28 -2.95
N ASP A 245 4.99 17.51 -3.38
CA ASP A 245 6.14 17.55 -2.48
C ASP A 245 6.09 18.75 -1.53
N GLN A 246 5.62 19.91 -1.99
CA GLN A 246 5.46 21.09 -1.15
C GLN A 246 4.41 20.87 -0.05
N ILE A 247 3.27 20.25 -0.39
CA ILE A 247 2.22 19.91 0.58
C ILE A 247 2.74 18.87 1.58
N ALA A 248 3.38 17.80 1.10
CA ALA A 248 3.97 16.78 1.96
C ALA A 248 5.04 17.37 2.91
N ALA A 249 5.91 18.26 2.40
CA ALA A 249 6.90 18.95 3.21
C ALA A 249 6.25 19.86 4.26
N ARG A 250 5.21 20.62 3.88
CA ARG A 250 4.44 21.45 4.81
C ARG A 250 3.83 20.60 5.93
N LEU A 251 3.20 19.47 5.61
CA LEU A 251 2.55 18.59 6.60
C LEU A 251 3.54 17.87 7.51
N VAL A 252 4.74 17.53 7.03
CA VAL A 252 5.78 16.93 7.86
C VAL A 252 6.39 17.95 8.82
N LEU A 253 6.60 19.21 8.38
CA LEU A 253 7.17 20.27 9.20
C LEU A 253 6.13 20.94 10.12
N ARG A 254 4.85 20.98 9.70
CA ARG A 254 3.72 21.59 10.42
C ARG A 254 2.51 20.66 10.38
N PRO A 255 2.44 19.64 11.25
CA PRO A 255 1.33 18.69 11.26
C PRO A 255 -0.04 19.33 11.43
N THR A 256 -0.14 20.49 12.09
CA THR A 256 -1.39 21.25 12.24
C THR A 256 -1.99 21.73 10.92
N ALA A 257 -1.20 21.83 9.85
CA ALA A 257 -1.70 22.15 8.51
C ALA A 257 -2.62 21.06 7.92
N ALA A 258 -2.71 19.89 8.56
CA ALA A 258 -3.68 18.86 8.19
C ALA A 258 -5.12 19.34 8.41
N ALA A 259 -5.38 20.21 9.39
CA ALA A 259 -6.72 20.76 9.64
C ALA A 259 -7.22 21.58 8.43
N ASP A 260 -6.35 22.41 7.82
CA ASP A 260 -6.70 23.19 6.64
C ASP A 260 -7.08 22.29 5.45
N LEU A 261 -6.39 21.15 5.30
CA LEU A 261 -6.59 20.21 4.20
C LEU A 261 -7.73 19.21 4.47
N ALA A 262 -8.12 19.02 5.73
CA ALA A 262 -9.31 18.25 6.10
C ALA A 262 -10.59 18.92 5.59
N GLU A 263 -10.60 20.24 5.39
CA GLU A 263 -11.71 20.97 4.79
C GLU A 263 -11.65 21.02 3.25
N SER A 264 -10.73 20.28 2.61
CA SER A 264 -10.60 20.24 1.14
C SER A 264 -11.85 19.67 0.48
N ASN A 265 -12.20 20.17 -0.72
CA ASN A 265 -13.23 19.57 -1.58
C ASN A 265 -12.83 18.19 -2.13
N ASP A 266 -11.53 17.91 -2.20
CA ASP A 266 -10.99 16.62 -2.62
C ASP A 266 -11.26 15.55 -1.54
N MET A 267 -12.11 14.57 -1.86
CA MET A 267 -12.57 13.57 -0.90
C MET A 267 -11.43 12.73 -0.34
N ALA A 268 -10.45 12.35 -1.16
CA ALA A 268 -9.30 11.55 -0.75
C ALA A 268 -8.41 12.30 0.24
N THR A 269 -8.10 13.57 -0.05
CA THR A 269 -7.34 14.45 0.82
C THR A 269 -8.07 14.65 2.13
N ARG A 270 -9.37 14.95 2.09
CA ARG A 270 -10.20 15.10 3.30
C ARG A 270 -10.16 13.83 4.16
N ALA A 271 -10.38 12.66 3.57
CA ALA A 271 -10.36 11.37 4.27
C ALA A 271 -8.98 11.11 4.92
N ALA A 272 -7.89 11.29 4.17
CA ALA A 272 -6.53 11.08 4.66
C ALA A 272 -6.14 12.05 5.78
N MET A 273 -6.52 13.33 5.68
CA MET A 273 -6.21 14.32 6.70
C MET A 273 -7.03 14.12 7.95
N ASN A 274 -8.33 13.80 7.84
CA ASN A 274 -9.15 13.43 9.00
C ASN A 274 -8.59 12.20 9.69
N TRP A 275 -8.22 11.16 8.94
CA TRP A 275 -7.54 10.01 9.50
C TRP A 275 -6.27 10.42 10.25
N LEU A 276 -5.40 11.23 9.63
CA LEU A 276 -4.14 11.68 10.23
C LEU A 276 -4.37 12.47 11.53
N LEU A 277 -5.39 13.33 11.58
CA LEU A 277 -5.75 14.14 12.75
C LEU A 277 -6.31 13.30 13.91
N THR A 278 -6.98 12.18 13.62
CA THR A 278 -7.52 11.28 14.65
C THR A 278 -6.48 10.34 15.27
N ARG A 279 -5.26 10.26 14.71
CA ARG A 279 -4.24 9.34 15.22
C ARG A 279 -3.42 9.95 16.35
N THR A 280 -3.41 9.25 17.48
CA THR A 280 -2.40 9.46 18.54
C THR A 280 -1.05 8.87 18.14
N GLU A 281 -1.08 7.73 17.45
CA GLU A 281 0.10 7.02 16.95
C GLU A 281 -0.06 6.69 15.46
N LEU A 282 1.01 6.90 14.71
CA LEU A 282 1.05 6.58 13.28
C LEU A 282 1.61 5.17 13.06
N PRO A 283 1.16 4.46 12.01
CA PRO A 283 1.79 3.21 11.60
C PRO A 283 3.31 3.35 11.46
N GLU A 284 4.05 2.29 11.83
CA GLU A 284 5.51 2.31 11.89
C GLU A 284 6.15 2.80 10.57
N VAL A 285 5.63 2.29 9.44
CA VAL A 285 6.05 2.68 8.10
C VAL A 285 5.90 4.19 7.86
N LEU A 286 4.71 4.74 8.10
CA LEU A 286 4.44 6.17 7.90
C LEU A 286 5.25 7.04 8.87
N SER A 287 5.35 6.62 10.13
CA SER A 287 6.16 7.29 11.14
C SER A 287 7.63 7.36 10.73
N ALA A 288 8.19 6.26 10.21
CA ALA A 288 9.55 6.20 9.70
C ALA A 288 9.76 7.12 8.48
N TRP A 289 8.82 7.13 7.54
CA TRP A 289 8.88 8.02 6.38
C TRP A 289 8.82 9.50 6.78
N ARG A 290 7.90 9.89 7.68
CA ARG A 290 7.80 11.28 8.17
C ARG A 290 9.05 11.72 8.92
N ARG A 291 9.64 10.86 9.77
CA ARG A 291 10.93 11.14 10.43
C ARG A 291 12.06 11.35 9.42
N ARG A 292 12.12 10.51 8.38
CA ARG A 292 13.08 10.65 7.29
C ARG A 292 12.90 11.97 6.55
N GLY A 293 11.67 12.30 6.15
CA GLY A 293 11.34 13.54 5.47
C GLY A 293 11.72 14.78 6.26
N ARG A 294 11.41 14.79 7.56
CA ARG A 294 11.77 15.91 8.46
C ARG A 294 13.28 16.14 8.48
N ARG A 295 14.09 15.07 8.60
CA ARG A 295 15.55 15.18 8.55
C ARG A 295 16.02 15.76 7.21
N GLN A 296 15.56 15.19 6.09
CA GLN A 296 15.93 15.65 4.74
C GLN A 296 15.61 17.12 4.49
N LEU A 297 14.44 17.60 4.95
CA LEU A 297 14.01 18.98 4.78
C LEU A 297 14.85 19.95 5.64
N LEU A 298 15.15 19.59 6.89
CA LEU A 298 15.98 20.41 7.76
C LEU A 298 17.42 20.50 7.24
N ASP A 299 17.99 19.38 6.78
CA ASP A 299 19.33 19.33 6.21
C ASP A 299 19.41 20.20 4.94
N SER A 300 18.38 20.13 4.08
CA SER A 300 18.29 20.96 2.86
C SER A 300 18.23 22.45 3.19
N ALA A 301 17.42 22.86 4.16
CA ALA A 301 17.33 24.26 4.59
C ALA A 301 18.66 24.79 5.16
N MET A 302 19.42 23.96 5.88
CA MET A 302 20.74 24.31 6.39
C MET A 302 21.77 24.49 5.26
N HIS A 303 21.74 23.61 4.25
CA HIS A 303 22.62 23.71 3.09
C HIS A 303 22.30 24.95 2.23
N GLU A 304 21.03 25.25 1.97
CA GLU A 304 20.61 26.45 1.23
C GLU A 304 21.08 27.73 1.94
N SER A 305 20.89 27.81 3.26
CA SER A 305 21.37 28.95 4.07
C SER A 305 22.90 29.11 3.98
N THR A 306 23.64 28.01 4.06
CA THR A 306 25.11 28.02 3.95
C THR A 306 25.57 28.49 2.57
N ASP A 307 24.91 28.04 1.50
CA ASP A 307 25.22 28.44 0.13
C ASP A 307 24.86 29.90 -0.14
N GLU A 308 23.75 30.40 0.39
CA GLU A 308 23.42 31.82 0.34
C GLU A 308 24.46 32.68 1.08
N GLN A 309 24.89 32.27 2.26
CA GLN A 309 25.94 32.96 3.02
C GLN A 309 27.28 32.95 2.28
N ARG A 310 27.64 31.84 1.65
CA ARG A 310 28.84 31.74 0.79
C ARG A 310 28.74 32.66 -0.42
N LYS A 311 27.59 32.70 -1.10
CA LYS A 311 27.34 33.62 -2.24
C LYS A 311 27.42 35.09 -1.80
N LYS A 312 26.82 35.46 -0.67
CA LYS A 312 26.89 36.82 -0.09
C LYS A 312 28.34 37.20 0.25
N THR A 313 29.10 36.30 0.87
CA THR A 313 30.52 36.52 1.23
C THR A 313 31.39 36.72 -0.01
N LYS A 314 31.25 35.85 -1.04
CA LYS A 314 31.96 36.00 -2.32
C LYS A 314 31.65 37.34 -3.00
N ARG A 315 30.38 37.76 -3.03
CA ARG A 315 29.97 39.07 -3.57
C ARG A 315 30.61 40.23 -2.81
N LYS A 316 30.67 40.16 -1.47
CA LYS A 316 31.32 41.17 -0.62
C LYS A 316 32.82 41.26 -0.90
N GLN A 317 33.51 40.13 -1.03
CA GLN A 317 34.94 40.07 -1.36
C GLN A 317 35.25 40.61 -2.77
N GLN A 318 34.41 40.29 -3.76
CA GLN A 318 34.55 40.85 -5.11
C GLN A 318 34.34 42.36 -5.13
N ALA A 319 33.36 42.87 -4.37
CA ALA A 319 33.10 44.29 -4.26
C ALA A 319 34.25 45.06 -3.58
N THR A 320 34.86 44.50 -2.53
CA THR A 320 36.03 45.12 -1.88
C THR A 320 37.27 45.08 -2.78
N GLY A 321 37.49 43.99 -3.52
CA GLY A 321 38.56 43.91 -4.53
C GLY A 321 38.43 44.97 -5.62
N ARG A 322 37.23 45.17 -6.17
CA ARG A 322 36.95 46.23 -7.16
C ARG A 322 37.19 47.65 -6.63
N ARG A 323 36.95 47.89 -5.34
CA ARG A 323 37.21 49.20 -4.71
C ARG A 323 38.70 49.47 -4.53
N ARG A 324 39.49 48.43 -4.24
CA ARG A 324 40.96 48.55 -4.13
C ARG A 324 41.60 48.89 -5.48
N ASN A 325 41.17 48.26 -6.56
CA ASN A 325 41.72 48.54 -7.90
C ASN A 325 41.33 49.90 -8.50
N ARG A 326 40.46 50.67 -7.84
CA ARG A 326 40.05 52.02 -8.27
C ARG A 326 40.79 53.15 -7.53
N ARG A 327 41.59 52.81 -6.53
CA ARG A 327 42.46 53.75 -5.79
C ARG A 327 43.88 53.55 -6.25
#